data_AF-A0A2N5BQB0-F1
#
_entry.id   AF-A0A2N5BQB0-F1
#
_cell.length_a   1.000
_cell.length_b   1.000
_cell.length_c   1.000
_cell.angle_alpha   90.00
_cell.angle_beta   90.00
_cell.angle_gamma   90.00
#
_symmetry.space_group_name_H-M   'P 1'
#
loop_
_entity.id
_entity.type
_entity.pdbx_description
1 polymer ?
#
loop_
_entity_poly.entity_id
_entity_poly.type
_entity_poly.pdbx_seq_one_letter_code
_entity_poly.pdbx_strand_id
1 'polypeptide(L)'
;MPINLELIANPVSLPATGQVATITARLTDYYGVGLGEGINVQWTTTSGSLSAAQSETNEDSVATVQLRSSNVIGNATVTAITSEDGGTGQIIIPFTDQWIPIAPLYTAWADYGGPYNCSPWTPDASTVTSGSSFTQSATCSQNQIAYRQDREQSSVSGAVRNVGGAQPLYQTIQVTRTQSAVGTKPADVSIGGDPEASYYGMSNNRVDVNMAFNYDLSLPSGGSTSAFMISGYGIEVRKISDTRYQFVVQRTGTFTSTVRFTATNGGATVFKDVNVRIQVYYSGGGH
;
A
#
# COMPACT_ATOMS: atom_id res chain seq x y z
N MET A 1 -58.75 -58.98 -7.46
CA MET A 1 -57.35 -59.34 -7.79
C MET A 1 -56.52 -58.16 -7.34
N PRO A 2 -55.41 -58.35 -6.61
CA PRO A 2 -54.64 -57.23 -6.10
C PRO A 2 -54.07 -56.40 -7.26
N ILE A 3 -54.22 -55.10 -7.18
CA ILE A 3 -53.61 -54.14 -8.10
C ILE A 3 -52.28 -53.62 -7.52
N ASN A 4 -51.47 -53.00 -8.37
CA ASN A 4 -50.28 -52.25 -7.97
C ASN A 4 -50.51 -50.76 -8.20
N LEU A 5 -50.24 -49.95 -7.18
CA LEU A 5 -50.31 -48.49 -7.23
C LEU A 5 -48.90 -47.92 -7.01
N GLU A 6 -48.29 -47.44 -8.08
CA GLU A 6 -46.97 -46.81 -8.05
C GLU A 6 -47.12 -45.28 -8.01
N LEU A 7 -46.38 -44.64 -7.10
CA LEU A 7 -46.35 -43.18 -6.98
C LEU A 7 -45.00 -42.61 -7.43
N ILE A 8 -45.06 -41.57 -8.26
CA ILE A 8 -43.89 -40.80 -8.70
C ILE A 8 -44.17 -39.32 -8.46
N ALA A 9 -43.14 -38.57 -8.04
CA ALA A 9 -43.23 -37.13 -7.86
C ALA A 9 -42.24 -36.40 -8.78
N ASN A 10 -42.69 -35.27 -9.34
CA ASN A 10 -41.83 -34.39 -10.11
C ASN A 10 -42.08 -32.91 -9.70
N PRO A 11 -41.10 -32.24 -9.06
CA PRO A 11 -39.83 -32.78 -8.56
C PRO A 11 -39.99 -33.73 -7.36
N VAL A 12 -38.95 -34.53 -7.06
CA VAL A 12 -38.95 -35.51 -5.94
C VAL A 12 -38.77 -34.88 -4.55
N SER A 13 -38.49 -33.58 -4.48
CA SER A 13 -38.40 -32.80 -3.25
C SER A 13 -38.80 -31.36 -3.55
N LEU A 14 -39.24 -30.63 -2.52
CA LEU A 14 -39.68 -29.25 -2.66
C LEU A 14 -38.99 -28.37 -1.62
N PRO A 15 -38.52 -27.17 -1.98
CA PRO A 15 -38.29 -26.13 -0.98
C PRO A 15 -39.52 -25.91 -0.11
N ALA A 16 -39.34 -25.77 1.20
CA ALA A 16 -40.40 -25.44 2.16
C ALA A 16 -40.83 -23.97 2.08
N THR A 17 -41.17 -23.51 0.86
CA THR A 17 -41.50 -22.11 0.52
C THR A 17 -42.82 -22.01 -0.26
N GLY A 18 -43.63 -23.07 -0.28
CA GLY A 18 -44.89 -23.11 -1.02
C GLY A 18 -44.75 -23.46 -2.50
N GLN A 19 -43.64 -24.09 -2.91
CA GLN A 19 -43.48 -24.64 -4.26
C GLN A 19 -44.38 -25.86 -4.49
N VAL A 20 -44.51 -26.29 -5.74
CA VAL A 20 -45.46 -27.34 -6.15
C VAL A 20 -44.73 -28.48 -6.86
N ALA A 21 -45.09 -29.72 -6.52
CA ALA A 21 -44.76 -30.93 -7.27
C ALA A 21 -46.02 -31.60 -7.80
N THR A 22 -45.93 -32.21 -8.97
CA THR A 22 -46.97 -33.10 -9.47
C THR A 22 -46.69 -34.51 -8.95
N ILE A 23 -47.70 -35.11 -8.30
CA ILE A 23 -47.71 -36.51 -7.89
C ILE A 23 -48.54 -37.29 -8.90
N THR A 24 -47.97 -38.39 -9.39
CA THR A 24 -48.55 -39.25 -10.41
C THR A 24 -48.75 -40.64 -9.81
N ALA A 25 -49.98 -41.14 -9.81
CA ALA A 25 -50.31 -42.53 -9.50
C ALA A 25 -50.52 -43.31 -10.79
N ARG A 26 -49.78 -44.41 -10.94
CA ARG A 26 -49.97 -45.38 -12.02
C ARG A 26 -50.55 -46.66 -11.47
N LEU A 27 -51.66 -47.11 -12.05
CA LEU A 27 -52.38 -48.29 -11.61
C LEU A 27 -52.20 -49.41 -12.64
N THR A 28 -51.72 -50.56 -12.19
CA THR A 28 -51.60 -51.76 -13.01
C THR A 28 -52.18 -52.98 -12.30
N ASP A 29 -52.64 -53.96 -13.06
CA ASP A 29 -52.99 -55.28 -12.54
C ASP A 29 -51.74 -56.12 -12.20
N TYR A 30 -51.96 -57.36 -11.77
CA TYR A 30 -50.91 -58.33 -11.46
C TYR A 30 -49.99 -58.66 -12.66
N TYR A 31 -50.45 -58.46 -13.89
CA TYR A 31 -49.69 -58.70 -15.11
C TYR A 31 -49.00 -57.43 -15.64
N GLY A 32 -49.11 -56.30 -14.93
CA GLY A 32 -48.55 -55.01 -15.33
C GLY A 32 -49.38 -54.27 -16.39
N VAL A 33 -50.61 -54.71 -16.65
CA VAL A 33 -51.53 -54.08 -17.60
C VAL A 33 -52.29 -52.95 -16.90
N GLY A 34 -52.47 -51.82 -17.58
CA GLY A 34 -53.23 -50.69 -17.06
C GLY A 34 -54.71 -51.02 -16.84
N LEU A 35 -55.32 -50.45 -15.80
CA LEU A 35 -56.71 -50.70 -15.43
C LEU A 35 -57.74 -49.85 -16.22
N GLY A 36 -57.27 -48.83 -16.95
CA GLY A 36 -58.10 -47.92 -17.74
C GLY A 36 -58.49 -46.62 -17.02
N GLU A 37 -59.41 -45.89 -17.63
CA GLU A 37 -59.88 -44.59 -17.16
C GLU A 37 -61.01 -44.66 -16.13
N GLY A 38 -61.23 -43.56 -15.39
CA GLY A 38 -62.37 -43.39 -14.50
C GLY A 38 -62.22 -44.01 -13.11
N ILE A 39 -61.04 -44.52 -12.75
CA ILE A 39 -60.79 -45.08 -11.41
C ILE A 39 -60.49 -43.93 -10.45
N ASN A 40 -61.32 -43.77 -9.42
CA ASN A 40 -61.15 -42.72 -8.42
C ASN A 40 -59.98 -43.03 -7.48
N VAL A 41 -59.02 -42.10 -7.40
CA VAL A 41 -57.89 -42.11 -6.49
C VAL A 41 -58.09 -41.04 -5.43
N GLN A 42 -58.19 -41.45 -4.17
CA GLN A 42 -58.24 -40.56 -3.01
C GLN A 42 -56.83 -40.22 -2.54
N TRP A 43 -56.58 -38.95 -2.26
CA TRP A 43 -55.28 -38.43 -1.88
C TRP A 43 -55.32 -37.82 -0.47
N THR A 44 -54.30 -38.13 0.32
CA THR A 44 -54.04 -37.48 1.61
C THR A 44 -52.57 -37.11 1.74
N THR A 45 -52.26 -36.10 2.56
CA THR A 45 -50.88 -35.72 2.86
C THR A 45 -50.72 -35.41 4.35
N THR A 46 -49.55 -35.72 4.92
CA THR A 46 -49.21 -35.39 6.32
C THR A 46 -48.74 -33.94 6.49
N SER A 47 -48.29 -33.28 5.42
CA SER A 47 -47.83 -31.88 5.43
C SER A 47 -48.04 -31.22 4.06
N GLY A 48 -48.13 -29.90 4.03
CA GLY A 48 -48.46 -29.14 2.82
C GLY A 48 -49.94 -29.22 2.46
N SER A 49 -50.28 -28.94 1.20
CA SER A 49 -51.67 -28.96 0.71
C SER A 49 -51.75 -29.58 -0.68
N LEU A 50 -52.75 -30.43 -0.91
CA LEU A 50 -53.05 -31.02 -2.21
C LEU A 50 -54.02 -30.12 -3.00
N SER A 51 -53.92 -30.10 -4.33
CA SER A 51 -54.84 -29.35 -5.20
C SER A 51 -56.27 -29.91 -5.20
N ALA A 52 -56.42 -31.21 -4.89
CA ALA A 52 -57.69 -31.90 -4.76
C ALA A 52 -57.53 -33.09 -3.80
N ALA A 53 -58.64 -33.49 -3.17
CA ALA A 53 -58.68 -34.70 -2.32
C ALA A 53 -58.88 -35.99 -3.12
N GLN A 54 -59.24 -35.90 -4.40
CA GLN A 54 -59.43 -37.04 -5.29
C GLN A 54 -59.16 -36.66 -6.75
N SER A 55 -58.77 -37.63 -7.58
CA SER A 55 -58.71 -37.51 -9.03
C SER A 55 -58.95 -38.87 -9.69
N GLU A 56 -59.40 -38.87 -10.94
CA GLU A 56 -59.68 -40.10 -11.70
C GLU A 56 -58.50 -40.45 -12.62
N THR A 57 -58.33 -41.74 -12.93
CA THR A 57 -57.38 -42.18 -13.95
C THR A 57 -57.82 -41.76 -15.35
N ASN A 58 -56.85 -41.40 -16.19
CA ASN A 58 -57.06 -41.20 -17.63
C ASN A 58 -56.96 -42.54 -18.40
N GLU A 59 -57.03 -42.48 -19.73
CA GLU A 59 -56.90 -43.65 -20.63
C GLU A 59 -55.59 -44.45 -20.39
N ASP A 60 -54.52 -43.80 -19.93
CA ASP A 60 -53.22 -44.43 -19.62
C ASP A 60 -53.18 -45.10 -18.22
N SER A 61 -54.31 -45.16 -17.51
CA SER A 61 -54.39 -45.64 -16.11
C SER A 61 -53.59 -44.79 -15.12
N VAL A 62 -53.51 -43.48 -15.39
CA VAL A 62 -52.75 -42.51 -14.60
C VAL A 62 -53.67 -41.46 -13.97
N ALA A 63 -53.56 -41.28 -12.66
CA ALA A 63 -54.19 -40.18 -11.93
C ALA A 63 -53.11 -39.21 -11.43
N THR A 64 -53.40 -37.92 -11.37
CA THR A 64 -52.45 -36.91 -10.89
C THR A 64 -53.05 -35.98 -9.84
N VAL A 65 -52.20 -35.46 -8.97
CA VAL A 65 -52.53 -34.39 -8.01
C VAL A 65 -51.32 -33.49 -7.80
N GLN A 66 -51.53 -32.20 -7.54
CA GLN A 66 -50.44 -31.29 -7.20
C GLN A 66 -50.28 -31.21 -5.67
N LEU A 67 -49.07 -31.42 -5.17
CA LEU A 67 -48.68 -31.16 -3.78
C LEU A 67 -47.97 -29.81 -3.70
N ARG A 68 -48.50 -28.88 -2.91
CA ARG A 68 -47.81 -27.65 -2.50
C ARG A 68 -47.11 -27.85 -1.16
N SER A 69 -45.84 -27.47 -1.07
CA SER A 69 -45.09 -27.57 0.18
C SER A 69 -45.59 -26.62 1.27
N SER A 70 -45.35 -27.00 2.52
CA SER A 70 -45.56 -26.10 3.66
C SER A 70 -44.38 -25.13 3.83
N ASN A 71 -44.46 -24.25 4.83
CA ASN A 71 -43.35 -23.37 5.23
C ASN A 71 -42.48 -23.96 6.35
N VAL A 72 -42.54 -25.28 6.54
CA VAL A 72 -41.78 -26.01 7.57
C VAL A 72 -40.98 -27.12 6.90
N ILE A 73 -39.67 -27.12 7.16
CA ILE A 73 -38.75 -28.19 6.71
C ILE A 73 -39.16 -29.50 7.38
N GLY A 74 -39.20 -30.57 6.61
CA GLY A 74 -39.64 -31.89 7.10
C GLY A 74 -40.00 -32.80 5.94
N ASN A 75 -40.81 -33.82 6.22
CA ASN A 75 -41.27 -34.76 5.21
C ASN A 75 -42.80 -34.69 5.07
N ALA A 76 -43.30 -34.67 3.84
CA ALA A 76 -44.70 -34.90 3.53
C ALA A 76 -44.87 -36.31 2.98
N THR A 77 -45.71 -37.12 3.63
CA THR A 77 -46.10 -38.43 3.10
C THR A 77 -47.41 -38.27 2.37
N VAL A 78 -47.40 -38.45 1.05
CA VAL A 78 -48.61 -38.49 0.23
C VAL A 78 -49.07 -39.94 0.15
N THR A 79 -50.33 -40.18 0.51
CA THR A 79 -50.96 -41.50 0.40
C THR A 79 -52.05 -41.42 -0.67
N ALA A 80 -52.01 -42.36 -1.60
CA ALA A 80 -53.03 -42.58 -2.62
C ALA A 80 -53.78 -43.88 -2.32
N ILE A 81 -55.11 -43.85 -2.35
CA ILE A 81 -55.97 -45.00 -2.05
C ILE A 81 -57.05 -45.11 -3.13
N THR A 82 -57.31 -46.30 -3.65
CA THR A 82 -58.48 -46.61 -4.49
C THR A 82 -59.36 -47.68 -3.84
N SER A 83 -60.56 -47.87 -4.38
CA SER A 83 -61.49 -48.91 -3.95
C SER A 83 -61.08 -50.33 -4.36
N GLU A 84 -60.04 -50.46 -5.19
CA GLU A 84 -59.54 -51.75 -5.67
C GLU A 84 -58.68 -52.44 -4.60
N ASP A 85 -58.76 -53.77 -4.54
CA ASP A 85 -57.93 -54.58 -3.64
C ASP A 85 -56.43 -54.35 -3.94
N GLY A 86 -55.62 -54.01 -2.94
CA GLY A 86 -54.21 -53.62 -3.12
C GLY A 86 -53.97 -52.18 -3.59
N GLY A 87 -55.01 -51.35 -3.76
CA GLY A 87 -54.94 -50.00 -4.30
C GLY A 87 -54.41 -48.92 -3.35
N THR A 88 -53.39 -49.20 -2.53
CA THR A 88 -52.76 -48.19 -1.66
C THR A 88 -51.29 -48.00 -2.01
N GLY A 89 -50.86 -46.75 -2.18
CA GLY A 89 -49.45 -46.39 -2.33
C GLY A 89 -49.08 -45.18 -1.50
N GLN A 90 -47.81 -45.09 -1.11
CA GLN A 90 -47.26 -43.97 -0.36
C GLN A 90 -45.95 -43.49 -0.96
N ILE A 91 -45.76 -42.18 -0.97
CA ILE A 91 -44.50 -41.53 -1.36
C ILE A 91 -44.14 -40.46 -0.35
N ILE A 92 -42.86 -40.40 0.01
CA ILE A 92 -42.32 -39.36 0.89
C ILE A 92 -41.68 -38.28 0.02
N ILE A 93 -42.13 -37.04 0.21
CA ILE A 93 -41.59 -35.85 -0.44
C ILE A 93 -40.89 -35.00 0.63
N PRO A 94 -39.56 -34.91 0.60
CA PRO A 94 -38.83 -34.03 1.50
C PRO A 94 -39.13 -32.56 1.18
N PHE A 95 -39.52 -31.82 2.21
CA PHE A 95 -39.53 -30.36 2.21
C PHE A 95 -38.18 -29.86 2.72
N THR A 96 -37.35 -29.37 1.79
CA THR A 96 -35.97 -28.98 2.04
C THR A 96 -35.85 -27.48 2.25
N ASP A 97 -34.70 -27.06 2.76
CA ASP A 97 -34.35 -25.65 2.79
C ASP A 97 -33.99 -25.14 1.40
N GLN A 98 -34.14 -23.84 1.18
CA GLN A 98 -33.67 -23.16 -0.01
C GLN A 98 -32.77 -22.00 0.38
N TRP A 99 -31.49 -22.14 0.03
CA TRP A 99 -30.46 -21.15 0.34
C TRP A 99 -30.28 -20.20 -0.85
N ILE A 100 -30.41 -18.90 -0.59
CA ILE A 100 -30.22 -17.85 -1.59
C ILE A 100 -28.96 -17.03 -1.27
N PRO A 101 -28.15 -16.65 -2.29
CA PRO A 101 -27.01 -15.77 -2.08
C PRO A 101 -27.44 -14.42 -1.48
N ILE A 102 -26.70 -13.93 -0.50
CA ILE A 102 -26.85 -12.58 0.06
C ILE A 102 -25.54 -11.80 -0.08
N ALA A 103 -25.56 -10.52 0.29
CA ALA A 103 -24.37 -9.68 0.24
C ALA A 103 -23.20 -10.32 1.04
N PRO A 104 -22.00 -10.40 0.45
CA PRO A 104 -20.84 -10.93 1.15
C PRO A 104 -20.40 -10.00 2.29
N LEU A 105 -19.62 -10.54 3.23
CA LEU A 105 -18.91 -9.76 4.23
C LEU A 105 -17.48 -9.50 3.76
N TYR A 106 -16.98 -8.30 4.05
CA TYR A 106 -15.59 -7.92 3.81
C TYR A 106 -14.92 -7.56 5.13
N THR A 107 -13.70 -8.04 5.34
CA THR A 107 -12.85 -7.47 6.39
C THR A 107 -12.34 -6.11 5.96
N ALA A 108 -11.90 -5.30 6.92
CA ALA A 108 -11.07 -4.15 6.59
C ALA A 108 -9.78 -4.62 5.90
N TRP A 109 -9.23 -3.77 5.04
CA TRP A 109 -7.89 -3.96 4.49
C TRP A 109 -6.86 -3.83 5.60
N ALA A 110 -5.92 -4.78 5.64
CA ALA A 110 -4.80 -4.77 6.56
C ALA A 110 -3.48 -4.90 5.80
N ASP A 111 -2.41 -4.34 6.34
CA ASP A 111 -1.09 -4.41 5.73
C ASP A 111 -0.57 -5.85 5.70
N TYR A 112 -0.10 -6.27 4.52
CA TYR A 112 0.46 -7.60 4.27
C TYR A 112 1.95 -7.47 3.96
N GLY A 113 2.79 -7.76 4.96
CA GLY A 113 4.23 -7.55 4.89
C GLY A 113 4.63 -6.07 5.05
N GLY A 114 5.92 -5.79 4.89
CA GLY A 114 6.47 -4.44 5.02
C GLY A 114 6.40 -3.62 3.72
N PRO A 115 6.54 -2.28 3.79
CA PRO A 115 6.63 -1.42 2.62
C PRO A 115 7.84 -1.78 1.74
N TYR A 116 7.70 -1.65 0.42
CA TYR A 116 8.74 -2.00 -0.55
C TYR A 116 8.71 -1.05 -1.76
N ASN A 117 9.72 -1.19 -2.62
CA ASN A 117 9.88 -0.38 -3.84
C ASN A 117 9.75 1.13 -3.56
N CYS A 118 10.43 1.59 -2.51
CA CYS A 118 10.37 2.97 -2.07
C CYS A 118 11.12 3.90 -3.03
N SER A 119 10.58 5.08 -3.26
CA SER A 119 11.32 6.18 -3.88
C SER A 119 12.57 6.53 -3.06
N PRO A 120 13.57 7.20 -3.67
CA PRO A 120 14.62 7.85 -2.90
C PRO A 120 14.04 8.79 -1.84
N TRP A 121 14.73 8.93 -0.72
CA TRP A 121 14.37 9.86 0.34
C TRP A 121 14.57 11.31 -0.13
N THR A 122 13.55 12.14 0.07
CA THR A 122 13.54 13.54 -0.34
C THR A 122 13.16 14.44 0.84
N PRO A 123 13.84 15.60 1.05
CA PRO A 123 14.97 16.11 0.28
C PRO A 123 16.25 15.26 0.44
N ASP A 124 17.12 15.23 -0.57
CA ASP A 124 18.42 14.57 -0.44
C ASP A 124 19.28 15.31 0.60
N ALA A 125 19.96 14.57 1.48
CA ALA A 125 20.78 15.17 2.55
C ALA A 125 21.86 16.11 2.00
N SER A 126 22.40 15.85 0.81
CA SER A 126 23.39 16.69 0.13
C SER A 126 22.85 18.05 -0.33
N THR A 127 21.53 18.24 -0.29
CA THR A 127 20.88 19.53 -0.61
C THR A 127 20.58 20.36 0.63
N VAL A 128 20.65 19.78 1.83
CA VAL A 128 20.36 20.43 3.11
C VAL A 128 21.66 20.76 3.85
N THR A 129 21.78 21.98 4.37
CA THR A 129 22.98 22.48 5.07
C THR A 129 23.49 21.50 6.12
N SER A 130 24.80 21.26 6.10
CA SER A 130 25.49 20.36 7.00
C SER A 130 25.17 20.65 8.47
N GLY A 131 24.84 19.60 9.23
CA GLY A 131 24.52 19.70 10.66
C GLY A 131 23.06 20.06 10.99
N SER A 132 22.26 20.47 10.01
CA SER A 132 20.83 20.75 10.21
C SER A 132 20.01 19.45 10.24
N SER A 133 19.26 19.22 11.31
CA SER A 133 18.28 18.13 11.37
C SER A 133 17.06 18.46 10.51
N PHE A 134 16.58 17.50 9.73
CA PHE A 134 15.39 17.65 8.90
C PHE A 134 14.65 16.32 8.73
N THR A 135 13.40 16.38 8.25
CA THR A 135 12.61 15.18 7.93
C THR A 135 12.65 14.91 6.44
N GLN A 136 12.97 13.67 6.09
CA GLN A 136 12.85 13.15 4.73
C GLN A 136 11.59 12.31 4.59
N SER A 137 11.03 12.30 3.38
CA SER A 137 9.91 11.46 3.00
C SER A 137 10.28 10.56 1.83
N ALA A 138 9.74 9.34 1.83
CA ALA A 138 9.80 8.43 0.70
C ALA A 138 8.42 7.82 0.49
N THR A 139 8.05 7.64 -0.77
CA THR A 139 6.79 6.99 -1.14
C THR A 139 7.09 5.53 -1.45
N CYS A 140 6.41 4.61 -0.77
CA CYS A 140 6.60 3.17 -0.88
C CYS A 140 5.30 2.49 -1.31
N SER A 141 5.43 1.36 -1.99
CA SER A 141 4.32 0.44 -2.20
C SER A 141 4.06 -0.37 -0.92
N GLN A 142 2.80 -0.48 -0.53
CA GLN A 142 2.34 -1.33 0.56
C GLN A 142 1.29 -2.30 0.03
N ASN A 143 1.56 -3.60 0.15
CA ASN A 143 0.57 -4.61 -0.13
C ASN A 143 -0.43 -4.68 1.03
N GLN A 144 -1.70 -4.84 0.70
CA GLN A 144 -2.76 -5.06 1.67
C GLN A 144 -3.55 -6.30 1.29
N ILE A 145 -4.07 -6.95 2.32
CA ILE A 145 -4.96 -8.11 2.20
C ILE A 145 -6.28 -7.81 2.91
N ALA A 146 -7.37 -8.23 2.28
CA ALA A 146 -8.70 -8.30 2.90
C ALA A 146 -9.32 -9.66 2.56
N TYR A 147 -10.40 -10.01 3.24
CA TYR A 147 -11.11 -11.26 2.99
C TYR A 147 -12.56 -10.99 2.63
N ARG A 148 -13.03 -11.65 1.56
CA ARG A 148 -14.43 -11.74 1.18
C ARG A 148 -15.01 -13.05 1.68
N GLN A 149 -16.04 -12.99 2.50
CA GLN A 149 -16.81 -14.16 2.92
C GLN A 149 -18.16 -14.16 2.21
N ASP A 150 -18.33 -15.11 1.30
CA ASP A 150 -19.63 -15.35 0.67
C ASP A 150 -20.59 -15.99 1.66
N ARG A 151 -21.87 -15.62 1.53
CA ARG A 151 -22.92 -15.98 2.46
C ARG A 151 -24.21 -16.29 1.72
N GLU A 152 -24.99 -17.17 2.31
CA GLU A 152 -26.35 -17.48 1.88
C GLU A 152 -27.30 -17.35 3.07
N GLN A 153 -28.55 -17.07 2.76
CA GLN A 153 -29.65 -17.04 3.72
C GLN A 153 -30.71 -18.08 3.35
N SER A 154 -31.20 -18.80 4.35
CA SER A 154 -32.34 -19.70 4.21
C SER A 154 -33.60 -18.88 3.96
N SER A 155 -34.31 -19.17 2.87
CA SER A 155 -35.61 -18.56 2.57
C SER A 155 -36.75 -19.06 3.47
N VAL A 156 -36.49 -20.11 4.27
CA VAL A 156 -37.47 -20.71 5.19
C VAL A 156 -37.26 -20.21 6.62
N SER A 157 -36.04 -20.34 7.14
CA SER A 157 -35.71 -20.04 8.55
C SER A 157 -35.10 -18.65 8.76
N GLY A 158 -34.63 -18.01 7.70
CA GLY A 158 -33.87 -16.76 7.78
C GLY A 158 -32.45 -16.92 8.34
N ALA A 159 -32.03 -18.14 8.68
CA ALA A 159 -30.67 -18.43 9.12
C ALA A 159 -29.66 -18.06 8.03
N VAL A 160 -28.49 -17.56 8.44
CA VAL A 160 -27.39 -17.18 7.54
C VAL A 160 -26.22 -18.12 7.76
N ARG A 161 -25.57 -18.52 6.67
CA ARG A 161 -24.35 -19.34 6.72
C ARG A 161 -23.29 -18.81 5.75
N ASN A 162 -22.05 -19.17 6.03
CA ASN A 162 -20.93 -18.93 5.14
C ASN A 162 -20.90 -19.99 4.02
N VAL A 163 -20.56 -19.55 2.82
CA VAL A 163 -20.37 -20.40 1.64
C VAL A 163 -18.88 -20.54 1.39
N GLY A 164 -18.37 -21.77 1.55
CA GLY A 164 -16.95 -22.05 1.38
C GLY A 164 -16.04 -21.29 2.35
N GLY A 165 -14.74 -21.32 2.06
CA GLY A 165 -13.74 -20.55 2.79
C GLY A 165 -13.70 -19.09 2.35
N ALA A 166 -13.30 -18.20 3.26
CA ALA A 166 -13.07 -16.79 2.97
C ALA A 166 -12.02 -16.63 1.87
N GLN A 167 -12.32 -15.81 0.87
CA GLN A 167 -11.47 -15.58 -0.28
C GLN A 167 -10.55 -14.39 -0.03
N PRO A 168 -9.22 -14.53 -0.17
CA PRO A 168 -8.31 -13.42 -0.02
C PRO A 168 -8.41 -12.48 -1.21
N LEU A 169 -8.44 -11.18 -0.92
CA LEU A 169 -8.34 -10.09 -1.86
C LEU A 169 -7.02 -9.37 -1.62
N TYR A 170 -6.35 -8.98 -2.70
CA TYR A 170 -5.07 -8.30 -2.66
C TYR A 170 -5.19 -6.94 -3.36
N GLN A 171 -4.54 -5.94 -2.77
CA GLN A 171 -4.31 -4.66 -3.43
C GLN A 171 -2.94 -4.12 -3.05
N THR A 172 -2.42 -3.20 -3.85
CA THR A 172 -1.20 -2.45 -3.54
C THR A 172 -1.55 -0.97 -3.51
N ILE A 173 -1.26 -0.31 -2.39
CA ILE A 173 -1.42 1.13 -2.23
C ILE A 173 -0.06 1.82 -2.15
N GLN A 174 -0.05 3.14 -2.27
CA GLN A 174 1.12 3.96 -1.97
C GLN A 174 1.02 4.53 -0.56
N VAL A 175 2.10 4.41 0.22
CA VAL A 175 2.22 4.96 1.57
C VAL A 175 3.43 5.88 1.64
N THR A 176 3.33 6.95 2.43
CA THR A 176 4.46 7.83 2.69
C THR A 176 5.14 7.42 3.99
N ARG A 177 6.44 7.13 3.91
CA ARG A 177 7.30 6.91 5.07
C ARG A 177 8.06 8.20 5.34
N THR A 178 8.32 8.47 6.61
CA THR A 178 9.13 9.61 7.06
C THR A 178 10.27 9.13 7.94
N GLN A 179 11.40 9.83 7.88
CA GLN A 179 12.54 9.61 8.75
C GLN A 179 13.26 10.93 9.06
N SER A 180 13.95 10.98 10.20
CA SER A 180 14.85 12.09 10.51
C SER A 180 16.22 11.86 9.86
N ALA A 181 16.81 12.91 9.30
CA ALA A 181 18.14 12.91 8.72
C ALA A 181 18.88 14.21 9.09
N VAL A 182 20.20 14.22 8.88
CA VAL A 182 21.05 15.41 9.05
C VAL A 182 21.60 15.80 7.69
N GLY A 183 21.54 17.09 7.37
CA GLY A 183 22.06 17.63 6.12
C GLY A 183 23.56 17.36 5.96
N THR A 184 24.00 17.23 4.72
CA THR A 184 25.40 17.03 4.33
C THR A 184 25.86 18.02 3.27
N LYS A 185 25.01 18.97 2.85
CA LYS A 185 25.40 20.05 1.94
C LYS A 185 26.53 20.86 2.60
N PRO A 186 27.73 20.92 2.00
CA PRO A 186 28.79 21.77 2.51
C PRO A 186 28.32 23.22 2.61
N ALA A 187 28.81 23.94 3.61
CA ALA A 187 28.59 25.38 3.68
C ALA A 187 29.20 26.03 2.44
N ASP A 188 28.49 27.01 1.84
CA ASP A 188 29.05 27.82 0.77
C ASP A 188 30.26 28.57 1.33
N VAL A 189 31.47 28.24 0.85
CA VAL A 189 32.70 28.93 1.24
C VAL A 189 32.97 30.04 0.24
N SER A 190 33.00 31.28 0.71
CA SER A 190 33.37 32.45 -0.09
C SER A 190 34.50 33.22 0.58
N ILE A 191 35.43 33.76 -0.22
CA ILE A 191 36.55 34.58 0.26
C ILE A 191 36.33 36.01 -0.25
N GLY A 192 35.84 36.89 0.64
CA GLY A 192 35.68 38.33 0.34
C GLY A 192 36.97 39.12 0.62
N GLY A 193 37.25 40.13 -0.20
CA GLY A 193 38.44 41.00 -0.14
C GLY A 193 38.85 41.54 -1.52
N ASP A 194 39.61 42.63 -1.59
CA ASP A 194 40.10 43.17 -2.86
C ASP A 194 41.17 42.26 -3.49
N PRO A 195 41.23 42.13 -4.83
CA PRO A 195 42.22 41.27 -5.50
C PRO A 195 43.66 41.80 -5.39
N GLU A 196 43.82 43.03 -4.92
CA GLU A 196 45.11 43.68 -4.75
C GLU A 196 45.26 44.27 -3.35
N ALA A 197 46.37 43.97 -2.69
CA ALA A 197 46.79 44.61 -1.45
C ALA A 197 48.08 45.38 -1.72
N SER A 198 48.01 46.71 -1.62
CA SER A 198 49.18 47.59 -1.77
C SER A 198 49.54 48.23 -0.43
N TYR A 199 50.80 48.12 -0.04
CA TYR A 199 51.31 48.71 1.19
C TYR A 199 52.59 49.52 0.94
N TYR A 200 52.63 50.68 1.58
CA TYR A 200 53.71 51.66 1.51
C TYR A 200 54.23 51.94 2.91
N GLY A 201 55.54 51.87 3.11
CA GLY A 201 56.13 52.31 4.36
C GLY A 201 57.60 52.67 4.26
N MET A 202 58.11 53.20 5.37
CA MET A 202 59.48 53.71 5.47
C MET A 202 60.26 52.90 6.51
N SER A 203 61.53 52.62 6.23
CA SER A 203 62.47 51.99 7.15
C SER A 203 63.72 52.86 7.33
N ASN A 204 64.19 52.95 8.56
CA ASN A 204 65.45 53.61 8.92
C ASN A 204 66.68 52.67 8.77
N ASN A 205 66.47 51.41 8.39
CA ASN A 205 67.54 50.44 8.12
C ASN A 205 67.38 49.84 6.72
N ARG A 206 68.49 49.76 5.97
CA ARG A 206 68.54 49.29 4.57
C ARG A 206 68.63 47.76 4.45
N VAL A 207 69.16 47.09 5.49
CA VAL A 207 69.56 45.67 5.43
C VAL A 207 68.59 44.76 6.15
N ASP A 208 67.95 45.24 7.23
CA ASP A 208 66.96 44.49 8.01
C ASP A 208 65.70 45.32 8.18
N VAL A 209 64.68 44.97 7.42
CA VAL A 209 63.32 45.48 7.59
C VAL A 209 62.51 44.36 8.24
N ASN A 210 61.64 44.66 9.21
CA ASN A 210 60.65 43.70 9.69
C ASN A 210 59.31 44.43 9.75
N MET A 211 58.66 44.52 8.58
CA MET A 211 57.40 45.22 8.43
C MET A 211 56.29 44.21 8.25
N ALA A 212 55.19 44.46 8.93
CA ALA A 212 54.04 43.59 9.00
C ALA A 212 52.79 44.39 8.60
N PHE A 213 52.05 43.93 7.61
CA PHE A 213 50.70 44.43 7.36
C PHE A 213 49.69 43.29 7.50
N ASN A 214 48.51 43.63 8.03
CA ASN A 214 47.41 42.70 8.22
C ASN A 214 46.50 42.76 7.01
N TYR A 215 46.17 41.60 6.44
CA TYR A 215 45.08 41.47 5.47
C TYR A 215 43.92 40.74 6.15
N ASP A 216 42.78 41.44 6.28
CA ASP A 216 41.58 40.90 6.91
C ASP A 216 40.67 40.26 5.84
N LEU A 217 40.38 38.97 5.97
CA LEU A 217 39.48 38.22 5.08
C LEU A 217 38.09 38.10 5.71
N SER A 218 37.04 38.33 4.92
CA SER A 218 35.68 37.99 5.34
C SER A 218 35.36 36.55 4.92
N LEU A 219 35.07 35.69 5.91
CA LEU A 219 34.79 34.27 5.72
C LEU A 219 33.43 33.90 6.33
N PRO A 220 32.75 32.85 5.82
CA PRO A 220 31.65 32.23 6.52
C PRO A 220 32.13 31.59 7.83
N SER A 221 31.33 31.71 8.89
CA SER A 221 31.66 31.24 10.25
C SER A 221 31.96 29.73 10.30
N GLY A 222 33.05 29.35 10.98
CA GLY A 222 33.40 27.96 11.27
C GLY A 222 34.34 27.26 10.26
N GLY A 223 34.82 27.96 9.23
CA GLY A 223 35.84 27.44 8.31
C GLY A 223 37.27 27.69 8.81
N SER A 224 38.23 26.88 8.37
CA SER A 224 39.67 27.12 8.55
C SER A 224 40.29 27.63 7.27
N THR A 225 41.30 28.50 7.38
CA THR A 225 42.04 28.99 6.20
C THR A 225 43.52 28.67 6.24
N SER A 226 44.14 28.62 5.07
CA SER A 226 45.59 28.67 4.90
C SER A 226 45.96 29.72 3.84
N ALA A 227 47.18 30.22 3.91
CA ALA A 227 47.75 31.06 2.86
C ALA A 227 49.13 30.54 2.50
N PHE A 228 49.43 30.45 1.20
CA PHE A 228 50.75 30.07 0.72
C PHE A 228 51.19 30.97 -0.44
N MET A 229 52.50 31.24 -0.48
CA MET A 229 53.14 32.03 -1.52
C MET A 229 53.21 31.25 -2.83
N ILE A 230 52.60 31.75 -3.89
CA ILE A 230 52.62 31.05 -5.19
C ILE A 230 53.89 31.41 -5.97
N SER A 231 54.40 32.64 -5.81
CA SER A 231 55.55 33.15 -6.58
C SER A 231 56.24 34.35 -5.91
N GLY A 232 57.52 34.55 -6.20
CA GLY A 232 58.31 35.71 -5.74
C GLY A 232 59.33 35.38 -4.65
N TYR A 233 60.39 36.18 -4.57
CA TYR A 233 61.49 36.05 -3.60
C TYR A 233 61.47 37.26 -2.65
N GLY A 234 61.54 37.03 -1.33
CA GLY A 234 61.73 38.09 -0.34
C GLY A 234 60.51 38.57 0.47
N ILE A 235 59.34 37.93 0.32
CA ILE A 235 58.17 38.11 1.22
C ILE A 235 57.92 36.80 1.97
N GLU A 236 57.81 36.87 3.29
CA GLU A 236 57.37 35.76 4.16
C GLU A 236 55.91 35.98 4.58
N VAL A 237 55.08 34.94 4.55
CA VAL A 237 53.66 35.00 4.97
C VAL A 237 53.50 34.23 6.27
N ARG A 238 52.95 34.90 7.28
CA ARG A 238 52.66 34.31 8.59
C ARG A 238 51.16 34.41 8.87
N LYS A 239 50.55 33.29 9.24
CA LYS A 239 49.16 33.27 9.68
C LYS A 239 49.07 33.74 11.13
N ILE A 240 48.25 34.77 11.39
CA ILE A 240 48.02 35.31 12.74
C ILE A 240 46.69 34.77 13.30
N SER A 241 45.66 34.69 12.47
CA SER A 241 44.37 34.04 12.77
C SER A 241 43.75 33.51 11.47
N ASP A 242 42.55 32.92 11.53
CA ASP A 242 41.84 32.50 10.30
C ASP A 242 41.42 33.67 9.39
N THR A 243 41.30 34.88 9.93
CA THR A 243 40.94 36.06 9.13
C THR A 243 42.10 37.02 8.93
N ARG A 244 43.26 36.82 9.57
CA ARG A 244 44.38 37.77 9.57
C ARG A 244 45.71 37.12 9.21
N TYR A 245 46.36 37.69 8.19
CA TYR A 245 47.70 37.29 7.75
C TYR A 245 48.67 38.46 7.83
N GLN A 246 49.90 38.16 8.22
CA GLN A 246 51.02 39.08 8.32
C GLN A 246 52.02 38.79 7.19
N PHE A 247 52.37 39.82 6.43
CA PHE A 247 53.40 39.75 5.39
C PHE A 247 54.67 40.45 5.87
N VAL A 248 55.81 39.77 5.76
CA VAL A 248 57.11 40.26 6.24
C VAL A 248 58.11 40.37 5.09
N VAL A 249 58.76 41.53 4.97
CA VAL A 249 59.89 41.74 4.06
C VAL A 249 61.13 42.10 4.84
N GLN A 250 62.29 41.57 4.42
CA GLN A 250 63.55 41.71 5.16
C GLN A 250 64.47 42.81 4.65
N ARG A 251 64.17 43.46 3.51
CA ARG A 251 65.03 44.49 2.90
C ARG A 251 64.20 45.62 2.32
N THR A 252 64.81 46.79 2.11
CA THR A 252 64.18 47.91 1.38
C THR A 252 64.09 47.59 -0.11
N GLY A 253 62.97 47.95 -0.76
CA GLY A 253 62.73 47.63 -2.16
C GLY A 253 61.24 47.58 -2.51
N THR A 254 60.95 47.27 -3.77
CA THR A 254 59.60 46.91 -4.23
C THR A 254 59.52 45.42 -4.40
N PHE A 255 58.55 44.80 -3.74
CA PHE A 255 58.30 43.36 -3.80
C PHE A 255 56.88 43.12 -4.30
N THR A 256 56.76 42.20 -5.24
CA THR A 256 55.47 41.77 -5.80
C THR A 256 55.38 40.25 -5.71
N SER A 257 54.25 39.76 -5.24
CA SER A 257 53.97 38.33 -5.12
C SER A 257 52.48 38.06 -5.27
N THR A 258 52.14 36.83 -5.68
CA THR A 258 50.78 36.33 -5.61
C THR A 258 50.66 35.34 -4.45
N VAL A 259 49.68 35.58 -3.59
CA VAL A 259 49.40 34.76 -2.40
C VAL A 259 48.08 34.04 -2.63
N ARG A 260 48.07 32.72 -2.51
CA ARG A 260 46.84 31.92 -2.55
C ARG A 260 46.27 31.78 -1.15
N PHE A 261 45.07 32.30 -0.94
CA PHE A 261 44.27 31.97 0.21
C PHE A 261 43.41 30.77 -0.11
N THR A 262 43.35 29.80 0.79
CA THR A 262 42.48 28.64 0.72
C THR A 262 41.58 28.64 1.94
N ALA A 263 40.28 28.42 1.72
CA ALA A 263 39.30 28.29 2.79
C ALA A 263 38.61 26.94 2.67
N THR A 264 38.52 26.21 3.77
CA THR A 264 37.88 24.90 3.84
C THR A 264 36.81 24.90 4.92
N ASN A 265 35.60 24.40 4.59
CA ASN A 265 34.52 24.18 5.55
C ASN A 265 33.70 22.95 5.14
N GLY A 266 33.54 21.98 6.04
CA GLY A 266 32.65 20.83 5.84
C GLY A 266 32.92 20.02 4.56
N GLY A 267 34.17 19.94 4.10
CA GLY A 267 34.58 19.24 2.88
C GLY A 267 34.63 20.09 1.60
N ALA A 268 34.06 21.29 1.59
CA ALA A 268 34.23 22.24 0.49
C ALA A 268 35.53 23.03 0.66
N THR A 269 36.29 23.20 -0.42
CA THR A 269 37.52 24.01 -0.45
C THR A 269 37.45 24.99 -1.61
N VAL A 270 37.66 26.28 -1.34
CA VAL A 270 37.79 27.33 -2.36
C VAL A 270 39.13 28.04 -2.19
N PHE A 271 39.61 28.65 -3.26
CA PHE A 271 40.83 29.45 -3.24
C PHE A 271 40.63 30.81 -3.88
N LYS A 272 41.43 31.79 -3.45
CA LYS A 272 41.50 33.11 -4.04
C LYS A 272 42.94 33.57 -4.08
N ASP A 273 43.37 34.03 -5.24
CA ASP A 273 44.70 34.61 -5.43
C ASP A 273 44.62 36.12 -5.24
N VAL A 274 45.52 36.65 -4.42
CA VAL A 274 45.64 38.09 -4.17
C VAL A 274 47.03 38.53 -4.57
N ASN A 275 47.10 39.59 -5.38
CA ASN A 275 48.36 40.22 -5.73
C ASN A 275 48.76 41.18 -4.62
N VAL A 276 49.94 40.93 -4.05
CA VAL A 276 50.50 41.73 -2.97
C VAL A 276 51.65 42.55 -3.53
N ARG A 277 51.59 43.87 -3.30
CA ARG A 277 52.66 44.80 -3.62
C ARG A 277 53.10 45.53 -2.35
N ILE A 278 54.36 45.37 -2.00
CA ILE A 278 54.98 46.03 -0.84
C ILE A 278 56.09 46.94 -1.34
N GLN A 279 55.99 48.23 -1.02
CA GLN A 279 57.05 49.20 -1.31
C GLN A 279 57.60 49.75 0.00
N VAL A 280 58.88 49.44 0.28
CA VAL A 280 59.60 49.94 1.45
C VAL A 280 60.71 50.87 1.01
N TYR A 281 60.61 52.13 1.41
CA TYR A 281 61.61 53.15 1.14
C TYR A 281 62.55 53.33 2.33
N TYR A 282 63.81 53.64 2.04
CA TYR A 282 64.77 54.03 3.07
C TYR A 282 64.61 55.53 3.36
N SER A 283 64.19 55.88 4.58
CA SER A 283 64.19 57.27 5.06
C SER A 283 65.60 57.61 5.55
N GLY A 284 66.53 57.82 4.63
CA GLY A 284 67.85 58.34 4.97
C GLY A 284 67.70 59.71 5.61
N GLY A 285 68.12 59.85 6.87
CA GLY A 285 68.24 61.14 7.53
C GLY A 285 69.15 62.04 6.69
N GLY A 286 68.57 63.10 6.14
CA GLY A 286 69.32 64.12 5.44
C GLY A 286 70.20 64.89 6.42
N HIS A 287 71.50 64.91 6.13
CA HIS A 287 72.38 66.02 6.44
C HIS A 287 73.14 66.38 5.16
#